data_AF-A0A1H0YGC3-F1
#
_entry.id   AF-A0A1H0YGC3-F1
#
_cell.length_a   1.000
_cell.length_b   1.000
_cell.length_c   1.000
_cell.angle_alpha   90.00
_cell.angle_beta   90.00
_cell.angle_gamma   90.00
#
_symmetry.space_group_name_H-M   'P 1'
#
loop_
_entity.id
_entity.type
_entity.pdbx_description
1 polymer ?
#
loop_
_entity_poly.entity_id
_entity_poly.type
_entity_poly.pdbx_seq_one_letter_code
_entity_poly.pdbx_strand_id
1 'polypeptide(L)' 'MSSERRRMIALVDCESFYASCERVFDPSLYGRPVVVLSNNDGCVVAMSREAKALQVEMGAPWFKIKDWAESYW' A
#
# COMPACT_ATOMS: atom_id res chain seq x y z
N MET A 1 17.97 26.16 -38.48
CA MET A 1 17.64 26.14 -37.04
C MET A 1 16.71 24.97 -36.79
N SER A 2 17.22 23.87 -36.23
CA SER A 2 16.41 22.71 -35.87
C SER A 2 15.57 23.08 -34.64
N SER A 3 14.25 23.06 -34.76
CA SER A 3 13.34 23.20 -33.63
C SER A 3 13.30 21.87 -32.88
N GLU A 4 13.98 21.76 -31.75
CA GLU A 4 13.80 20.62 -30.85
C GLU A 4 12.36 20.58 -30.35
N ARG A 5 11.65 19.46 -30.60
CA ARG A 5 10.34 19.23 -29.98
C ARG A 5 10.54 19.06 -28.48
N ARG A 6 9.88 19.90 -27.67
CA ARG A 6 9.74 19.67 -26.23
C ARG A 6 9.07 18.31 -26.01
N ARG A 7 9.79 17.38 -25.39
CA ARG A 7 9.21 16.11 -24.94
C ARG A 7 8.27 16.38 -23.78
N MET A 8 7.00 16.02 -23.93
CA MET A 8 6.03 16.01 -22.84
C MET A 8 6.05 14.62 -22.20
N ILE A 9 6.36 14.57 -20.90
CA ILE A 9 6.42 13.33 -20.13
C ILE A 9 5.42 13.47 -18.97
N ALA A 10 4.63 12.42 -18.74
CA ALA A 10 3.76 12.29 -17.58
C ALA A 10 4.13 11.02 -16.80
N LEU A 11 4.05 11.09 -15.47
CA LEU A 11 4.18 9.96 -14.56
C LEU A 11 2.83 9.71 -13.91
N VAL A 12 2.39 8.46 -13.93
CA VAL A 12 1.16 8.02 -13.26
C VAL A 12 1.55 6.96 -12.24
N ASP A 13 1.19 7.20 -10.98
CA ASP A 13 1.41 6.27 -9.88
C ASP A 13 0.09 6.08 -9.12
N CYS A 14 -0.18 4.84 -8.73
CA CYS A 14 -1.41 4.49 -8.03
C CYS A 14 -1.17 4.51 -6.52
N GLU A 15 -2.02 5.25 -5.81
CA GLU A 15 -1.91 5.32 -4.37
C GLU A 15 -2.24 3.99 -3.70
N SER A 16 -1.31 3.53 -2.85
CA SER A 16 -1.48 2.32 -2.04
C SER A 16 -1.97 1.13 -2.87
N PHE A 17 -1.41 0.96 -4.08
CA PHE A 17 -2.00 0.19 -5.17
C PHE A 17 -2.56 -1.18 -4.76
N TYR A 18 -1.76 -2.06 -4.16
CA TYR A 18 -2.26 -3.38 -3.76
C TYR A 18 -3.38 -3.32 -2.72
N ALA A 19 -3.29 -2.44 -1.72
CA ALA A 19 -4.38 -2.27 -0.74
C ALA A 19 -5.66 -1.72 -1.40
N SER A 20 -5.51 -0.87 -2.42
CA SER A 20 -6.61 -0.36 -3.23
C SER A 20 -7.23 -1.46 -4.11
N CYS A 21 -6.41 -2.36 -4.68
CA CYS A 21 -6.90 -3.53 -5.42
C CYS A 21 -7.69 -4.48 -4.52
N GLU A 22 -7.20 -4.81 -3.33
CA GLU A 22 -7.92 -5.68 -2.39
C GLU A 22 -9.31 -5.11 -2.05
N ARG A 23 -9.45 -3.79 -1.89
CA ARG A 23 -10.76 -3.14 -1.66
C ARG A 23 -11.73 -3.24 -2.84
N VAL A 24 -11.23 -3.33 -4.07
CA VAL A 24 -12.08 -3.55 -5.24
C VAL A 24 -12.70 -4.95 -5.19
N PHE A 25 -11.94 -5.95 -4.73
CA PHE A 25 -12.42 -7.34 -4.63
C PHE A 25 -13.20 -7.61 -3.34
N ASP A 26 -12.82 -6.97 -2.23
CA ASP A 26 -13.53 -7.00 -0.95
C ASP A 26 -13.87 -5.58 -0.48
N PRO A 27 -15.06 -5.07 -0.83
CA PRO A 27 -15.51 -3.75 -0.40
C PRO A 27 -15.66 -3.59 1.13
N SER A 28 -15.68 -4.67 1.91
CA SER A 28 -15.72 -4.54 3.38
C SER A 28 -14.45 -3.92 3.97
N LEU A 29 -13.37 -3.85 3.17
CA LEU A 29 -12.09 -3.25 3.54
C LEU A 29 -12.05 -1.72 3.37
N TYR A 30 -13.09 -1.09 2.82
CA TYR A 30 -13.16 0.38 2.71
C TYR A 30 -13.21 1.03 4.11
N GLY A 31 -12.42 2.09 4.30
CA GLY A 31 -12.32 2.82 5.58
C GLY A 31 -11.60 2.06 6.69
N ARG A 32 -11.12 0.83 6.44
CA ARG A 32 -10.37 0.02 7.41
C ARG A 32 -8.86 0.12 7.16
N PRO A 33 -8.02 0.03 8.21
CA PRO A 33 -6.59 -0.16 8.04
C PRO A 33 -6.31 -1.50 7.35
N VAL A 34 -5.72 -1.44 6.15
CA VAL A 34 -5.28 -2.60 5.36
C VAL A 34 -3.78 -2.56 5.17
N VAL A 35 -3.13 -3.71 5.39
CA VAL A 35 -1.77 -4.01 4.96
C VAL A 35 -1.79 -5.22 4.03
N VAL A 36 -0.93 -5.25 3.03
CA VAL A 36 -0.74 -6.38 2.12
C VAL A 36 0.66 -6.93 2.37
N LEU A 37 0.74 -8.25 2.55
CA LEU A 37 1.99 -8.94 2.85
C LEU A 37 2.62 -9.51 1.58
N SER A 38 3.94 -9.62 1.56
CA SER A 38 4.64 -10.40 0.56
C SER A 38 4.27 -11.87 0.67
N ASN A 39 4.22 -12.56 -0.47
CA ASN A 39 4.22 -14.01 -0.49
C ASN A 39 5.52 -14.52 0.16
N ASN A 40 5.43 -15.64 0.89
CA ASN A 40 6.55 -16.43 1.43
C ASN A 40 7.47 -15.78 2.48
N ASP A 41 7.55 -14.44 2.58
CA ASP A 41 8.32 -13.73 3.63
C ASP A 41 7.42 -13.05 4.68
N GLY A 42 6.15 -12.84 4.34
CA GLY A 42 5.15 -12.27 5.25
C GLY A 42 5.46 -10.84 5.69
N CYS A 43 6.21 -10.07 4.92
CA CYS A 43 6.53 -8.67 5.25
C CYS A 43 5.50 -7.72 4.64
N VAL A 44 5.24 -6.58 5.28
CA VAL A 44 4.33 -5.57 4.72
C VAL A 44 4.94 -4.94 3.47
N VAL A 45 4.27 -5.08 2.32
CA VAL A 45 4.72 -4.55 1.01
C VAL A 45 3.80 -3.48 0.44
N ALA A 46 2.57 -3.38 0.95
CA ALA A 46 1.69 -2.26 0.68
C ALA A 46 0.80 -1.99 1.88
N MET A 47 0.30 -0.76 1.99
CA MET A 47 -0.55 -0.36 3.10
C MET A 47 -1.45 0.81 2.68
N SER A 48 -2.69 0.76 3.15
CA SER A 48 -3.69 1.82 3.01
C SER A 48 -3.26 3.13 3.72
N ARG A 49 -3.94 4.24 3.43
CA ARG A 49 -3.71 5.51 4.14
C ARG A 49 -3.98 5.38 5.64
N GLU A 50 -5.03 4.66 6.00
CA GLU A 50 -5.45 4.41 7.37
C GLU A 50 -4.37 3.62 8.13
N ALA A 51 -3.79 2.60 7.50
CA ALA A 51 -2.67 1.85 8.08
C ALA A 51 -1.39 2.70 8.20
N LYS A 52 -1.10 3.58 7.23
CA LYS A 52 0.02 4.54 7.33
C LYS A 52 -0.17 5.51 8.50
N ALA A 53 -1.40 5.94 8.76
CA ALA A 53 -1.72 6.83 9.88
C ALA A 53 -1.50 6.16 11.25
N LEU A 54 -1.62 4.83 11.31
CA LEU A 54 -1.24 4.02 12.48
C LEU A 54 0.27 3.76 12.59
N GLN A 55 1.07 4.38 11.73
CA GLN A 55 2.54 4.29 11.73
C GLN A 55 3.07 2.86 11.51
N VAL A 56 2.36 2.02 10.74
CA VAL A 56 2.90 0.74 10.28
C VAL A 56 4.15 0.99 9.44
N GLU A 57 5.23 0.28 9.76
CA GLU A 57 6.47 0.35 9.01
C GLU A 57 6.40 -0.50 7.73
N MET A 58 6.81 0.09 6.60
CA MET A 58 6.95 -0.65 5.34
C MET A 58 8.10 -1.65 5.45
N GLY A 59 7.88 -2.89 5.00
CA GLY A 59 8.86 -3.98 5.13
C GLY A 59 8.87 -4.66 6.49
N ALA A 60 8.04 -4.23 7.45
CA ALA A 60 7.92 -4.90 8.74
C ALA A 60 7.48 -6.36 8.55
N PRO A 61 8.21 -7.35 9.12
CA PRO A 61 7.76 -8.73 9.12
C PRO A 61 6.48 -8.91 9.95
N TRP A 62 5.46 -9.55 9.38
CA TRP A 62 4.15 -9.71 10.02
C TRP A 62 4.24 -10.32 11.41
N PHE A 63 5.09 -11.35 11.60
CA PHE A 63 5.23 -12.01 12.90
C PHE A 63 5.68 -11.08 14.03
N LYS A 64 6.31 -9.93 13.72
CA LYS A 64 6.73 -8.93 14.72
C LYS A 64 5.62 -7.93 15.05
N ILE A 65 4.68 -7.71 14.13
CA ILE A 65 3.63 -6.70 14.26
C ILE A 65 2.24 -7.28 14.43
N LYS A 66 2.05 -8.60 14.27
CA LYS A 66 0.75 -9.27 14.30
C LYS A 66 -0.03 -9.01 15.60
N ASP A 67 0.63 -9.12 16.76
CA ASP A 67 -0.03 -8.96 18.06
C ASP A 67 -0.49 -7.50 18.27
N TRP A 68 0.32 -6.56 17.80
CA TRP A 68 -0.06 -5.14 17.76
C TRP A 68 -1.21 -4.90 16.77
N ALA A 69 -1.15 -5.50 15.59
CA ALA A 69 -2.16 -5.34 14.55
C ALA A 69 -3.51 -5.88 15.03
N GLU A 70 -3.56 -7.05 15.66
CA GLU A 70 -4.77 -7.68 16.21
C GLU A 70 -5.52 -6.79 17.23
N SER A 71 -4.85 -5.83 17.86
CA SER A 71 -5.52 -4.87 18.78
C SER A 71 -6.45 -3.86 18.09
N TYR A 72 -6.41 -3.76 16.76
CA TYR A 72 -7.21 -2.83 15.96
C TYR A 72 -8.38 -3.49 15.20
N TRP A 73 -8.57 -4.81 15.34
CA TRP A 73 -9.51 -5.63 14.56
C TRP A 73 -10.55 -6.26 15.48
#